data_AF-A0A966SP97-F1
#
_entry.id   AF-A0A966SP97-F1
#
_cell.length_a   1.000
_cell.length_b   1.000
_cell.length_c   1.000
_cell.angle_alpha   90.00
_cell.angle_beta   90.00
_cell.angle_gamma   90.00
#
_symmetry.space_group_name_H-M   'P 1'
#
loop_
_entity.id
_entity.type
_entity.pdbx_description
1 polymer ?
#
loop_
_entity_poly.entity_id
_entity_poly.type
_entity_poly.pdbx_seq_one_letter_code
_entity_poly.pdbx_strand_id
1 'polypeptide(L)'
;YFLEARVTPASITTPVDILKATLGRPMSEAILDPAGRTLRTHHRRGGDGVHRACTCGCTEAIEAVFKAGEETGKKAFIAEAIDDMIFFVRCHVDRIAEYQRFAEAMTKHLHARSQSTPALKAYLESLEQIVQQIPQECEVQKENMKSLDHAAELAKQTMALTLKTDPDNIKTYAALLKAWRGMGGAQDYVLAKCHTVTRQLFQEAGYGCAELPQAVAIAEDIRTRCRHVLRNPDGYEIWADY
;
A
#
# COMPACT_ATOMS: atom_id res chain seq x y z
N TYR A 1 -8.99 -10.00 -5.68
CA TYR A 1 -8.02 -10.94 -6.30
C TYR A 1 -8.51 -12.40 -6.26
N PHE A 2 -9.82 -12.68 -6.37
CA PHE A 2 -10.36 -13.97 -5.95
C PHE A 2 -11.06 -14.75 -7.07
N LEU A 3 -10.36 -15.77 -7.54
CA LEU A 3 -10.92 -16.89 -8.31
C LEU A 3 -10.61 -18.24 -7.64
N GLU A 4 -10.02 -18.21 -6.43
CA GLU A 4 -9.61 -19.40 -5.67
C GLU A 4 -10.61 -19.68 -4.55
N ALA A 5 -10.99 -20.95 -4.42
CA ALA A 5 -11.89 -21.44 -3.40
C ALA A 5 -11.26 -21.34 -1.99
N ARG A 6 -11.58 -20.29 -1.23
CA ARG A 6 -11.33 -20.33 0.23
C ARG A 6 -12.42 -21.05 1.00
N VAL A 7 -13.67 -21.03 0.49
CA VAL A 7 -14.86 -21.67 1.10
C VAL A 7 -15.75 -22.32 0.03
N THR A 8 -15.26 -22.49 -1.19
CA THR A 8 -16.06 -23.11 -2.25
C THR A 8 -16.09 -24.62 -2.04
N PRO A 9 -17.27 -25.27 -2.00
CA PRO A 9 -17.36 -26.73 -1.90
C PRO A 9 -16.56 -27.41 -3.00
N ALA A 10 -15.93 -28.56 -2.70
CA ALA A 10 -15.12 -29.31 -3.66
C ALA A 10 -15.88 -29.76 -4.92
N SER A 11 -17.22 -29.74 -4.88
CA SER A 11 -18.09 -30.04 -6.02
C SER A 11 -18.23 -28.90 -7.02
N ILE A 12 -17.76 -27.68 -6.69
CA ILE A 12 -17.86 -26.50 -7.56
C ILE A 12 -16.50 -26.18 -8.14
N THR A 13 -16.39 -26.25 -9.46
CA THR A 13 -15.18 -25.88 -10.20
C THR A 13 -15.01 -24.37 -10.20
N THR A 14 -13.85 -23.88 -9.76
CA THR A 14 -13.52 -22.45 -9.84
C THR A 14 -12.83 -22.11 -11.17
N PRO A 15 -12.80 -20.83 -11.58
CA PRO A 15 -12.04 -20.42 -12.75
C PRO A 15 -10.55 -20.75 -12.66
N VAL A 16 -9.96 -20.79 -11.46
CA VAL A 16 -8.59 -21.25 -11.24
C VAL A 16 -8.44 -22.74 -11.52
N ASP A 17 -9.43 -23.55 -11.13
CA ASP A 17 -9.42 -24.99 -11.42
C ASP A 17 -9.51 -25.25 -12.92
N ILE A 18 -10.37 -24.50 -13.63
CA ILE A 18 -10.46 -24.56 -15.10
C ILE A 18 -9.11 -24.19 -15.73
N LEU A 19 -8.49 -23.12 -15.26
CA LEU A 19 -7.22 -22.63 -15.80
C LEU A 19 -6.07 -23.63 -15.57
N LYS A 20 -6.02 -24.27 -14.39
CA LYS A 20 -5.08 -25.36 -14.04
C LYS A 20 -5.31 -26.61 -14.89
N ALA A 21 -6.57 -27.02 -15.05
CA ALA A 21 -6.93 -28.20 -15.84
C ALA A 21 -6.64 -28.00 -17.33
N THR A 22 -6.84 -26.78 -17.85
CA THR A 22 -6.70 -26.47 -19.29
C THR A 22 -5.26 -26.21 -19.69
N LEU A 23 -4.52 -25.39 -18.92
CA LEU A 23 -3.19 -24.92 -19.29
C LEU A 23 -2.05 -25.71 -18.63
N GLY A 24 -2.38 -26.56 -17.65
CA GLY A 24 -1.40 -27.23 -16.81
C GLY A 24 -0.75 -26.30 -15.78
N ARG A 25 -0.27 -26.90 -14.69
CA ARG A 25 0.26 -26.18 -13.53
C ARG A 25 1.31 -25.09 -13.87
N PRO A 26 2.33 -25.33 -14.71
CA PRO A 26 3.37 -24.32 -14.95
C PRO A 26 2.83 -23.03 -15.60
N MET A 27 1.97 -23.16 -16.60
CA MET A 27 1.39 -22.01 -17.30
C MET A 27 0.39 -21.29 -16.40
N SER A 28 -0.41 -22.03 -15.63
CA SER A 28 -1.35 -21.44 -14.69
C SER A 28 -0.65 -20.67 -13.58
N GLU A 29 0.45 -21.18 -13.02
CA GLU A 29 1.22 -20.49 -11.98
C GLU A 29 1.85 -19.19 -12.50
N ALA A 30 2.30 -19.16 -13.76
CA ALA A 30 2.81 -17.94 -14.40
C ALA A 30 1.72 -16.86 -14.57
N ILE A 31 0.47 -17.25 -14.85
CA ILE A 31 -0.67 -16.33 -15.00
C ILE A 31 -1.17 -15.86 -13.63
N LEU A 32 -1.34 -16.81 -12.71
CA LEU A 32 -1.93 -16.57 -11.40
C LEU A 32 -0.95 -15.81 -10.49
N ASP A 33 0.34 -16.09 -10.60
CA ASP A 33 1.39 -15.48 -9.79
C ASP A 33 1.13 -15.60 -8.28
N PRO A 34 1.05 -16.83 -7.72
CA PRO A 34 0.77 -17.02 -6.30
C PRO A 34 1.83 -16.36 -5.40
N ALA A 35 3.10 -16.35 -5.82
CA ALA A 35 4.18 -15.70 -5.08
C ALA A 35 4.00 -14.17 -4.99
N GLY A 36 3.45 -13.54 -6.02
CA GLY A 36 3.10 -12.12 -6.03
C GLY A 36 1.90 -11.74 -5.17
N ARG A 37 1.18 -12.72 -4.60
CA ARG A 37 -0.01 -12.48 -3.77
C ARG A 37 0.26 -12.53 -2.27
N THR A 38 1.45 -12.98 -1.86
CA THR A 38 1.83 -12.98 -0.46
C THR A 38 1.96 -11.54 0.03
N LEU A 39 1.19 -11.17 1.07
CA LEU A 39 1.23 -9.82 1.61
C LEU A 39 2.61 -9.50 2.17
N ARG A 40 3.05 -8.25 1.99
CA ARG A 40 4.18 -7.72 2.75
C ARG A 40 3.77 -7.60 4.22
N THR A 41 4.74 -7.79 5.11
CA THR A 41 4.55 -7.50 6.52
C THR A 41 4.90 -6.05 6.81
N HIS A 42 3.98 -5.32 7.44
CA HIS A 42 4.26 -4.05 8.10
C HIS A 42 4.40 -4.23 9.62
N HIS A 43 4.49 -5.48 10.09
CA HIS A 43 4.76 -5.82 11.48
C HIS A 43 6.25 -6.10 11.67
N ARG A 44 6.91 -5.31 12.52
CA ARG A 44 8.31 -5.50 12.90
C ARG A 44 8.58 -6.87 13.54
N ARG A 45 7.59 -7.44 14.24
CA ARG A 45 7.69 -8.68 15.03
C ARG A 45 6.79 -9.81 14.53
N GLY A 46 6.42 -9.82 13.25
CA GLY A 46 5.70 -10.95 12.62
C GLY A 46 4.32 -11.32 13.20
N GLY A 47 3.77 -10.52 14.12
CA GLY A 47 2.50 -10.79 14.82
C GLY A 47 2.62 -10.72 16.34
N ASP A 48 3.83 -10.84 16.90
CA ASP A 48 4.09 -10.83 18.36
C ASP A 48 4.07 -9.42 18.99
N GLY A 49 3.75 -8.40 18.20
CA GLY A 49 3.63 -7.00 18.66
C GLY A 49 2.20 -6.60 19.04
N VAL A 50 1.93 -5.30 19.13
CA VAL A 50 0.55 -4.81 19.33
C VAL A 50 -0.33 -5.39 18.21
N HIS A 51 -1.46 -5.98 18.60
CA HIS A 51 -2.41 -6.55 17.66
C HIS A 51 -2.92 -5.41 16.76
N ARG A 52 -2.51 -5.43 15.47
CA ARG A 52 -2.57 -4.29 14.52
C ARG A 52 -1.52 -3.22 14.80
N ALA A 53 -0.27 -3.46 14.38
CA ALA A 53 0.87 -2.55 14.50
C ALA A 53 0.75 -1.25 13.67
N CYS A 54 -0.43 -0.99 13.09
CA CYS A 54 -0.73 0.27 12.44
C CYS A 54 -0.89 1.39 13.48
N THR A 55 -0.77 2.63 13.02
CA THR A 55 -0.89 3.83 13.86
C THR A 55 -2.17 3.83 14.70
N CYS A 56 -3.29 3.36 14.15
CA CYS A 56 -4.55 3.24 14.89
C CYS A 56 -4.44 2.26 16.07
N GLY A 57 -4.01 1.02 15.84
CA GLY A 57 -3.95 -0.01 16.89
C GLY A 57 -2.95 0.33 18.00
N CYS A 58 -1.76 0.81 17.64
CA CYS A 58 -0.76 1.25 18.62
C CYS A 58 -1.23 2.47 19.42
N THR A 59 -1.88 3.46 18.78
CA THR A 59 -2.39 4.63 19.52
C THR A 59 -3.54 4.26 20.46
N GLU A 60 -4.44 3.33 20.10
CA GLU A 60 -5.48 2.82 21.02
C GLU A 60 -4.86 2.13 22.23
N ALA A 61 -3.84 1.30 22.01
CA ALA A 61 -3.16 0.58 23.08
C ALA A 61 -2.45 1.53 24.06
N ILE A 62 -1.78 2.55 23.54
CA ILE A 62 -1.13 3.58 24.36
C ILE A 62 -2.18 4.45 25.07
N GLU A 63 -3.29 4.82 24.41
CA GLU A 63 -4.38 5.59 25.03
C GLU A 63 -4.94 4.88 26.27
N ALA A 64 -5.09 3.55 26.21
CA ALA A 64 -5.55 2.75 27.34
C ALA A 64 -4.60 2.85 28.55
N VAL A 65 -3.28 2.93 28.31
CA VAL A 65 -2.28 3.11 29.38
C VAL A 65 -2.43 4.48 30.04
N PHE A 66 -2.57 5.55 29.26
CA PHE A 66 -2.78 6.90 29.81
C PHE A 66 -4.12 7.03 30.54
N LYS A 67 -5.19 6.38 30.06
CA LYS A 67 -6.49 6.35 30.75
C LYS A 67 -6.41 5.65 32.11
N ALA A 68 -5.52 4.68 32.25
CA ALA A 68 -5.27 3.99 33.52
C ALA A 68 -4.30 4.75 34.45
N GLY A 69 -3.65 5.82 33.99
CA GLY A 69 -2.60 6.52 34.74
C GLY A 69 -1.32 5.71 34.93
N GLU A 70 -1.06 4.75 34.03
CA GLU A 70 0.04 3.78 34.15
C GLU A 70 1.25 4.13 33.25
N GLU A 71 1.30 5.33 32.67
CA GLU A 71 2.29 5.70 31.64
C GLU A 71 3.75 5.62 32.11
N THR A 72 4.01 5.86 33.40
CA THR A 72 5.35 5.74 33.99
C THR A 72 5.73 4.27 34.20
N GLY A 73 4.80 3.44 34.67
CA GLY A 73 5.00 2.01 34.91
C GLY A 73 5.04 1.16 33.63
N LYS A 74 4.37 1.60 32.57
CA LYS A 74 4.30 0.93 31.26
C LYS A 74 5.15 1.60 30.17
N LYS A 75 6.17 2.36 30.57
CA LYS A 75 7.08 3.06 29.65
C LYS A 75 7.68 2.16 28.56
N ALA A 76 8.13 0.95 28.91
CA ALA A 76 8.70 0.01 27.95
C ALA A 76 7.68 -0.45 26.90
N PHE A 77 6.45 -0.73 27.33
CA PHE A 77 5.35 -1.08 26.42
C PHE A 77 5.02 0.06 25.45
N ILE A 78 4.95 1.30 25.95
CA ILE A 78 4.73 2.49 25.11
C ILE A 78 5.86 2.65 24.09
N ALA A 79 7.11 2.48 24.50
CA ALA A 79 8.26 2.55 23.61
C ALA A 79 8.19 1.50 22.49
N GLU A 80 7.87 0.24 22.82
CA GLU A 80 7.72 -0.81 21.81
C GLU A 80 6.57 -0.53 20.83
N ALA A 81 5.44 -0.01 21.31
CA ALA A 81 4.31 0.36 20.46
C ALA A 81 4.67 1.52 19.51
N ILE A 82 5.47 2.49 19.98
CA ILE A 82 6.00 3.58 19.15
C ILE A 82 6.99 3.04 18.11
N ASP A 83 7.90 2.16 18.48
CA ASP A 83 8.85 1.54 17.53
C ASP A 83 8.11 0.78 16.42
N ASP A 84 7.05 0.07 16.78
CA ASP A 84 6.18 -0.62 15.83
C ASP A 84 5.48 0.38 14.88
N MET A 85 5.00 1.53 15.38
CA MET A 85 4.43 2.60 14.54
C MET A 85 5.46 3.24 13.61
N ILE A 86 6.68 3.51 14.08
CA ILE A 86 7.75 4.07 13.24
C ILE A 86 8.12 3.09 12.13
N PHE A 87 8.23 1.81 12.45
CA PHE A 87 8.47 0.77 11.45
C PHE A 87 7.37 0.74 10.39
N PHE A 88 6.10 0.75 10.82
CA PHE A 88 4.93 0.82 9.93
C PHE A 88 4.99 2.03 8.99
N VAL A 89 5.21 3.23 9.53
CA VAL A 89 5.30 4.47 8.76
C VAL A 89 6.43 4.40 7.73
N ARG A 90 7.59 3.87 8.10
CA ARG A 90 8.70 3.68 7.15
C ARG A 90 8.33 2.74 6.01
N CYS A 91 7.68 1.60 6.31
CA CYS A 91 7.21 0.68 5.28
C CYS A 91 6.27 1.37 4.29
N HIS A 92 5.35 2.21 4.77
CA HIS A 92 4.42 2.95 3.90
C HIS A 92 5.13 4.00 3.05
N VAL A 93 6.04 4.79 3.63
CA VAL A 93 6.83 5.79 2.89
C VAL A 93 7.67 5.12 1.80
N ASP A 94 8.36 4.02 2.12
CA ASP A 94 9.18 3.28 1.16
C ASP A 94 8.33 2.73 0.02
N ARG A 95 7.15 2.20 0.34
CA ARG A 95 6.21 1.65 -0.64
C ARG A 95 5.59 2.71 -1.54
N ILE A 96 5.24 3.89 -1.01
CA ILE A 96 4.79 5.04 -1.81
C ILE A 96 5.92 5.48 -2.75
N ALA A 97 7.17 5.52 -2.28
CA ALA A 97 8.32 5.85 -3.12
C ALA A 97 8.55 4.82 -4.24
N GLU A 98 8.28 3.53 -4.02
CA GLU A 98 8.27 2.51 -5.08
C GLU A 98 7.26 2.86 -6.20
N TYR A 99 6.04 3.26 -5.83
CA TYR A 99 5.02 3.68 -6.79
C TYR A 99 5.38 4.97 -7.54
N GLN A 100 5.98 5.94 -6.87
CA GLN A 100 6.44 7.17 -7.52
C GLN A 100 7.54 6.89 -8.55
N ARG A 101 8.53 6.06 -8.21
CA ARG A 101 9.58 5.62 -9.16
C ARG A 101 8.97 4.88 -10.35
N PHE A 102 7.99 4.01 -10.10
CA PHE A 102 7.25 3.34 -11.16
C PHE A 102 6.54 4.35 -12.07
N ALA A 103 5.82 5.32 -11.51
CA ALA A 103 5.07 6.32 -12.28
C ALA A 103 6.00 7.19 -13.15
N GLU A 104 7.14 7.62 -12.61
CA GLU A 104 8.16 8.36 -13.36
C GLU A 104 8.70 7.53 -14.53
N ALA A 105 9.11 6.29 -14.27
CA ALA A 105 9.65 5.40 -15.29
C ALA A 105 8.63 5.07 -16.37
N MET A 106 7.38 4.81 -15.98
CA MET A 106 6.30 4.49 -16.90
C MET A 106 5.90 5.68 -17.75
N THR A 107 5.83 6.89 -17.18
CA THR A 107 5.58 8.12 -17.94
C THR A 107 6.64 8.31 -19.03
N LYS A 108 7.92 8.22 -18.67
CA LYS A 108 9.03 8.33 -19.65
C LYS A 108 8.91 7.26 -20.74
N HIS A 109 8.55 6.04 -20.37
CA HIS A 109 8.36 4.95 -21.31
C HIS A 109 7.21 5.21 -22.30
N LEU A 110 6.03 5.59 -21.81
CA LEU A 110 4.85 5.89 -22.63
C LEU A 110 5.11 7.06 -23.57
N HIS A 111 5.75 8.12 -23.07
CA HIS A 111 6.12 9.27 -23.86
C HIS A 111 7.10 8.92 -25.01
N ALA A 112 8.13 8.12 -24.73
CA ALA A 112 9.06 7.68 -25.76
C ALA A 112 8.36 6.80 -26.82
N ARG A 113 7.46 5.90 -26.39
CA ARG A 113 6.68 5.06 -27.31
C ARG A 113 5.75 5.89 -28.18
N SER A 114 5.08 6.90 -27.63
CA SER A 114 4.13 7.74 -28.37
C SER A 114 4.82 8.57 -29.47
N GLN A 115 6.06 9.00 -29.24
CA GLN A 115 6.89 9.65 -30.26
C GLN A 115 7.34 8.69 -31.37
N SER A 116 7.70 7.45 -31.01
CA SER A 116 8.19 6.45 -31.96
C SER A 116 7.10 5.72 -32.75
N THR A 117 5.84 5.80 -32.32
CA THR A 117 4.71 5.10 -32.95
C THR A 117 3.48 6.02 -33.04
N PRO A 118 3.45 6.98 -33.99
CA PRO A 118 2.38 7.98 -34.09
C PRO A 118 0.97 7.39 -34.20
N ALA A 119 0.82 6.22 -34.84
CA ALA A 119 -0.46 5.52 -34.96
C ALA A 119 -1.06 5.08 -33.62
N LEU A 120 -0.25 4.98 -32.56
CA LEU A 120 -0.68 4.59 -31.22
C LEU A 120 -0.69 5.76 -30.23
N LYS A 121 -0.45 6.99 -30.70
CA LYS A 121 -0.27 8.15 -29.85
C LYS A 121 -1.44 8.37 -28.90
N ALA A 122 -2.67 8.40 -29.40
CA ALA A 122 -3.86 8.64 -28.57
C ALA A 122 -4.04 7.56 -27.49
N TYR A 123 -3.81 6.29 -27.83
CA TYR A 123 -3.85 5.19 -26.87
C TYR A 123 -2.79 5.37 -25.77
N LEU A 124 -1.53 5.66 -26.13
CA LEU A 124 -0.44 5.83 -25.17
C LEU A 124 -0.60 7.08 -24.30
N GLU A 125 -1.07 8.19 -24.86
CA GLU A 125 -1.38 9.41 -24.11
C GLU A 125 -2.49 9.18 -23.08
N SER A 126 -3.51 8.37 -23.41
CA SER A 126 -4.56 8.01 -22.44
C SER A 126 -4.01 7.20 -21.26
N LEU A 127 -3.06 6.30 -21.50
CA LEU A 127 -2.39 5.53 -20.43
C LEU A 127 -1.46 6.42 -19.60
N GLU A 128 -0.80 7.39 -20.23
CA GLU A 128 0.06 8.35 -19.55
C GLU A 128 -0.76 9.21 -18.57
N GLN A 129 -1.96 9.64 -18.97
CA GLN A 129 -2.89 10.36 -18.09
C GLN A 129 -3.27 9.55 -16.84
N ILE A 130 -3.43 8.23 -16.95
CA ILE A 130 -3.69 7.37 -15.80
C ILE A 130 -2.47 7.34 -14.87
N VAL A 131 -1.27 7.13 -15.41
CA VAL A 131 -0.02 7.09 -14.62
C VAL A 131 0.21 8.39 -13.85
N GLN A 132 -0.11 9.54 -14.46
CA GLN A 132 0.06 10.86 -13.85
C GLN A 132 -0.79 11.08 -12.59
N GLN A 133 -1.83 10.28 -12.37
CA GLN A 133 -2.61 10.36 -11.13
C GLN A 133 -1.78 9.97 -9.89
N ILE A 134 -0.78 9.10 -10.02
CA ILE A 134 0.09 8.69 -8.90
C ILE A 134 0.84 9.90 -8.28
N PRO A 135 1.68 10.64 -9.03
CA PRO A 135 2.36 11.80 -8.47
C PRO A 135 1.39 12.92 -8.05
N GLN A 136 0.23 13.06 -8.70
CA GLN A 136 -0.79 14.04 -8.31
C GLN A 136 -1.37 13.74 -6.92
N GLU A 137 -1.80 12.50 -6.66
CA GLU A 137 -2.32 12.11 -5.35
C GLU A 137 -1.26 12.25 -4.26
N CYS A 138 0.01 11.94 -4.57
CA CYS A 138 1.12 12.14 -3.65
C CYS A 138 1.29 13.63 -3.29
N GLU A 139 1.25 14.54 -4.27
CA GLU A 139 1.43 15.97 -4.03
C GLU A 139 0.24 16.55 -3.24
N VAL A 140 -0.99 16.14 -3.56
CA VAL A 140 -2.21 16.55 -2.83
C VAL A 140 -2.12 16.19 -1.34
N GLN A 141 -1.54 15.04 -1.02
CA GLN A 141 -1.45 14.53 0.35
C GLN A 141 -0.09 14.77 1.02
N LYS A 142 0.87 15.41 0.35
CA LYS A 142 2.25 15.59 0.84
C LYS A 142 2.33 16.20 2.22
N GLU A 143 1.56 17.26 2.45
CA GLU A 143 1.51 17.94 3.75
C GLU A 143 0.81 17.10 4.83
N ASN A 144 -0.06 16.15 4.46
CA ASN A 144 -0.76 15.28 5.40
C ASN A 144 0.02 14.01 5.72
N MET A 145 0.74 13.45 4.74
CA MET A 145 1.57 12.26 4.92
C MET A 145 2.75 12.48 5.87
N LYS A 146 3.20 13.74 6.01
CA LYS A 146 4.34 14.15 6.84
C LYS A 146 5.63 13.37 6.56
N SER A 147 6.70 13.73 7.24
CA SER A 147 8.02 13.10 7.10
C SER A 147 8.30 12.10 8.22
N LEU A 148 9.33 11.27 8.04
CA LEU A 148 9.86 10.42 9.11
C LEU A 148 10.39 11.24 10.30
N ASP A 149 10.91 12.45 10.06
CA ASP A 149 11.33 13.36 11.13
C ASP A 149 10.13 13.82 11.97
N HIS A 150 8.99 14.06 11.33
CA HIS A 150 7.76 14.37 12.06
C HIS A 150 7.31 13.19 12.93
N ALA A 151 7.36 11.96 12.40
CA ALA A 151 7.07 10.76 13.18
C ALA A 151 8.04 10.58 14.36
N ALA A 152 9.33 10.86 14.16
CA ALA A 152 10.34 10.82 15.23
C ALA A 152 10.07 11.88 16.32
N GLU A 153 9.62 13.07 15.94
CA GLU A 153 9.23 14.10 16.90
C GLU A 153 7.97 13.70 17.69
N LEU A 154 6.95 13.15 17.03
CA LEU A 154 5.77 12.61 17.71
C LEU A 154 6.14 11.49 18.69
N ALA A 155 7.09 10.62 18.32
CA ALA A 155 7.61 9.57 19.18
C ALA A 155 8.29 10.15 20.43
N LYS A 156 9.18 11.13 20.25
CA LYS A 156 9.85 11.82 21.35
C LYS A 156 8.87 12.52 22.29
N GLN A 157 7.87 13.22 21.75
CA GLN A 157 6.84 13.88 22.53
C GLN A 157 6.00 12.88 23.32
N THR A 158 5.62 11.76 22.70
CA THR A 158 4.87 10.69 23.38
C THR A 158 5.69 10.09 24.52
N MET A 159 6.97 9.81 24.29
CA MET A 159 7.86 9.28 25.32
C MET A 159 8.11 10.26 26.46
N ALA A 160 8.12 11.57 26.20
CA ALA A 160 8.29 12.58 27.26
C ALA A 160 7.15 12.53 28.29
N LEU A 161 5.93 12.18 27.87
CA LEU A 161 4.78 12.03 28.78
C LEU A 161 4.97 10.87 29.78
N THR A 162 5.87 9.92 29.51
CA THR A 162 6.14 8.78 30.40
C THR A 162 7.13 9.09 31.53
N LEU A 163 7.69 10.31 31.57
CA LEU A 163 8.70 10.70 32.56
C LEU A 163 8.11 10.94 33.95
N LYS A 164 6.85 11.36 34.02
CA LYS A 164 6.09 11.56 35.26
C LYS A 164 4.60 11.37 34.98
N THR A 165 3.87 10.93 35.98
CA THR A 165 2.42 10.91 35.94
C THR A 165 1.89 12.34 36.12
N ASP A 166 1.00 12.77 35.25
CA ASP A 166 0.42 14.12 35.25
C ASP A 166 -1.04 14.05 34.77
N PRO A 167 -2.02 14.66 35.49
CA PRO A 167 -3.42 14.65 35.07
C PRO A 167 -3.65 15.17 33.64
N ASP A 168 -2.78 16.04 33.13
CA ASP A 168 -2.88 16.60 31.78
C ASP A 168 -2.25 15.71 30.70
N ASN A 169 -1.57 14.62 31.08
CA ASN A 169 -0.92 13.71 30.12
C ASN A 169 -1.94 13.11 29.13
N ILE A 170 -3.13 12.71 29.59
CA ILE A 170 -4.15 12.13 28.71
C ILE A 170 -4.64 13.13 27.65
N LYS A 171 -4.81 14.40 28.04
CA LYS A 171 -5.21 15.47 27.12
C LYS A 171 -4.11 15.77 26.10
N THR A 172 -2.86 15.81 26.55
CA THR A 172 -1.70 16.01 25.69
C THR A 172 -1.54 14.83 24.72
N TYR A 173 -1.70 13.61 25.23
CA TYR A 173 -1.64 12.40 24.41
C TYR A 173 -2.76 12.35 23.36
N ALA A 174 -3.98 12.80 23.68
CA ALA A 174 -5.07 12.86 22.71
C ALA A 174 -4.74 13.72 21.48
N ALA A 175 -3.98 14.81 21.65
CA ALA A 175 -3.50 15.63 20.54
C ALA A 175 -2.44 14.90 19.70
N LEU A 176 -1.50 14.20 20.35
CA LEU A 176 -0.49 13.37 19.68
C LEU A 176 -1.12 12.21 18.90
N LEU A 177 -2.10 11.54 19.50
CA LEU A 177 -2.89 10.48 18.87
C LEU A 177 -3.54 10.97 17.57
N LYS A 178 -4.15 12.18 17.60
CA LYS A 178 -4.74 12.78 16.39
C LYS A 178 -3.68 13.02 15.31
N ALA A 179 -2.48 13.48 15.68
CA ALA A 179 -1.39 13.70 14.73
C ALA A 179 -0.89 12.38 14.11
N TRP A 180 -0.64 11.35 14.93
CA TRP A 180 -0.26 10.01 14.47
C TRP A 180 -1.27 9.42 13.49
N ARG A 181 -2.56 9.47 13.83
CA ARG A 181 -3.63 8.92 12.99
C ARG A 181 -3.85 9.74 11.72
N GLY A 182 -3.74 11.07 11.79
CA GLY A 182 -3.84 11.93 10.61
C GLY A 182 -2.74 11.63 9.59
N MET A 183 -1.50 11.49 10.07
CA MET A 183 -0.37 11.09 9.25
C MET A 183 -0.55 9.70 8.64
N GLY A 184 -0.82 8.69 9.47
CA GLY A 184 -1.00 7.31 9.01
C GLY A 184 -2.15 7.16 8.02
N GLY A 185 -3.31 7.75 8.30
CA GLY A 185 -4.47 7.70 7.42
C GLY A 185 -4.22 8.34 6.04
N ALA A 186 -3.42 9.41 5.97
CA ALA A 186 -3.02 10.00 4.69
C ALA A 186 -2.10 9.08 3.89
N GLN A 187 -1.15 8.40 4.55
CA GLN A 187 -0.26 7.42 3.92
C GLN A 187 -1.05 6.21 3.41
N ASP A 188 -1.96 5.66 4.22
CA ASP A 188 -2.84 4.55 3.84
C ASP A 188 -3.67 4.90 2.60
N TYR A 189 -4.26 6.11 2.59
CA TYR A 189 -5.03 6.61 1.45
C TYR A 189 -4.19 6.68 0.16
N VAL A 190 -3.01 7.30 0.21
CA VAL A 190 -2.14 7.44 -0.97
C VAL A 190 -1.68 6.07 -1.47
N LEU A 191 -1.33 5.17 -0.56
CA LEU A 191 -0.90 3.83 -0.90
C LEU A 191 -2.01 3.05 -1.62
N ALA A 192 -3.25 3.08 -1.10
CA ALA A 192 -4.42 2.49 -1.75
C ALA A 192 -4.70 3.11 -3.13
N LYS A 193 -4.54 4.43 -3.27
CA LYS A 193 -4.70 5.13 -4.56
C LYS A 193 -3.65 4.72 -5.57
N CYS A 194 -2.37 4.68 -5.17
CA CYS A 194 -1.29 4.23 -6.04
C CYS A 194 -1.52 2.81 -6.58
N HIS A 195 -1.95 1.89 -5.71
CA HIS A 195 -2.29 0.53 -6.09
C HIS A 195 -3.47 0.50 -7.07
N THR A 196 -4.53 1.26 -6.78
CA THR A 196 -5.74 1.34 -7.62
C THR A 196 -5.43 1.88 -9.02
N VAL A 197 -4.71 3.01 -9.11
CA VAL A 197 -4.30 3.61 -10.39
C VAL A 197 -3.43 2.66 -11.19
N THR A 198 -2.48 1.98 -10.55
CA THR A 198 -1.61 1.02 -11.23
C THR A 198 -2.40 -0.17 -11.80
N ARG A 199 -3.45 -0.61 -11.09
CA ARG A 199 -4.37 -1.64 -11.59
C ARG A 199 -5.23 -1.14 -12.74
N GLN A 200 -5.73 0.09 -12.66
CA GLN A 200 -6.45 0.73 -13.76
C GLN A 200 -5.55 0.77 -15.00
N LEU A 201 -4.30 1.20 -14.88
CA LEU A 201 -3.34 1.20 -15.98
C LEU A 201 -3.15 -0.20 -16.58
N PHE A 202 -3.00 -1.23 -15.74
CA PHE A 202 -2.89 -2.62 -16.20
C PHE A 202 -4.13 -3.06 -17.01
N GLN A 203 -5.33 -2.70 -16.55
CA GLN A 203 -6.58 -3.05 -17.20
C GLN A 203 -6.75 -2.30 -18.52
N GLU A 204 -6.60 -0.98 -18.50
CA GLU A 204 -6.75 -0.11 -19.68
C GLU A 204 -5.71 -0.41 -20.76
N ALA A 205 -4.49 -0.80 -20.38
CA ALA A 205 -3.52 -1.28 -21.34
C ALA A 205 -3.99 -2.57 -22.06
N GLY A 206 -4.68 -3.46 -21.36
CA GLY A 206 -5.20 -4.69 -21.96
C GLY A 206 -6.45 -4.47 -22.82
N TYR A 207 -7.37 -3.62 -22.35
CA TYR A 207 -8.64 -3.38 -23.05
C TYR A 207 -8.48 -2.41 -24.22
N GLY A 208 -7.71 -1.34 -24.02
CA GLY A 208 -7.51 -0.31 -25.04
C GLY A 208 -6.79 -0.80 -26.29
N CYS A 209 -6.11 -1.96 -26.24
CA CYS A 209 -5.46 -2.57 -27.40
C CYS A 209 -6.31 -3.57 -28.17
N ALA A 210 -7.56 -3.85 -27.79
CA ALA A 210 -8.38 -4.92 -28.36
C ALA A 210 -8.55 -4.81 -29.89
N GLU A 211 -8.77 -3.59 -30.39
CA GLU A 211 -8.93 -3.29 -31.82
C GLU A 211 -7.62 -2.78 -32.47
N LEU A 212 -6.49 -2.86 -31.76
CA LEU A 212 -5.19 -2.34 -32.18
C LEU A 212 -4.13 -3.45 -32.13
N PRO A 213 -4.07 -4.36 -33.12
CA PRO A 213 -3.11 -5.46 -33.12
C PRO A 213 -1.65 -5.01 -32.93
N GLN A 214 -1.28 -3.87 -33.51
CA GLN A 214 0.06 -3.28 -33.38
C GLN A 214 0.38 -2.76 -31.96
N ALA A 215 -0.63 -2.59 -31.09
CA ALA A 215 -0.45 -2.17 -29.70
C ALA A 215 -0.23 -3.34 -28.72
N VAL A 216 -0.49 -4.58 -29.12
CA VAL A 216 -0.48 -5.76 -28.23
C VAL A 216 0.85 -5.92 -27.50
N ALA A 217 1.98 -5.88 -28.23
CA ALA A 217 3.30 -6.03 -27.61
C ALA A 217 3.61 -4.91 -26.60
N ILE A 218 3.11 -3.69 -26.84
CA ILE A 218 3.29 -2.56 -25.91
C ILE A 218 2.38 -2.73 -24.68
N ALA A 219 1.13 -3.14 -24.89
CA ALA A 219 0.19 -3.46 -23.83
C ALA A 219 0.75 -4.54 -22.89
N GLU A 220 1.36 -5.59 -23.43
CA GLU A 220 2.01 -6.67 -22.67
C GLU A 220 3.20 -6.17 -21.83
N ASP A 221 4.05 -5.30 -22.37
CA ASP A 221 5.16 -4.69 -21.62
C ASP A 221 4.64 -3.84 -20.46
N ILE A 222 3.65 -2.97 -20.73
CA ILE A 222 3.02 -2.13 -19.70
C ILE A 222 2.42 -2.98 -18.59
N ARG A 223 1.65 -4.01 -18.96
CA ARG A 223 1.03 -4.95 -18.01
C ARG A 223 2.06 -5.71 -17.21
N THR A 224 3.19 -6.09 -17.80
CA THR A 224 4.29 -6.75 -17.10
C THR A 224 4.91 -5.84 -16.05
N ARG A 225 5.16 -4.58 -16.38
CA ARG A 225 5.68 -3.56 -15.45
C ARG A 225 4.70 -3.26 -14.31
N CYS A 226 3.41 -3.10 -14.63
CA CYS A 226 2.35 -2.96 -13.63
C CYS A 226 2.32 -4.17 -12.69
N ARG A 227 2.33 -5.39 -13.24
CA ARG A 227 2.33 -6.61 -12.43
C ARG A 227 3.50 -6.60 -11.46
N HIS A 228 4.70 -6.25 -11.93
CA HIS A 228 5.89 -6.20 -11.08
C HIS A 228 5.72 -5.32 -9.84
N VAL A 229 5.22 -4.09 -9.99
CA VAL A 229 5.02 -3.18 -8.84
C VAL A 229 3.82 -3.58 -7.97
N LEU A 230 2.79 -4.22 -8.55
CA LEU A 230 1.60 -4.71 -7.82
C LEU A 230 1.85 -5.99 -7.01
N ARG A 231 3.00 -6.65 -7.21
CA ARG A 231 3.37 -7.84 -6.43
C ARG A 231 3.58 -7.50 -4.97
N ASN A 232 3.18 -8.45 -4.14
CA ASN A 232 3.30 -8.43 -2.70
C ASN A 232 2.70 -7.14 -2.11
N PRO A 233 1.38 -6.93 -2.29
CA PRO A 233 0.73 -5.75 -1.75
C PRO A 233 0.75 -5.77 -0.22
N ASP A 234 0.69 -4.59 0.38
CA ASP A 234 0.31 -4.42 1.78
C ASP A 234 -1.21 -4.66 1.96
N GLY A 235 -1.64 -5.04 3.15
CA GLY A 235 -3.06 -5.09 3.52
C GLY A 235 -3.76 -3.73 3.43
N TYR A 236 -3.04 -2.61 3.43
CA TYR A 236 -3.58 -1.27 3.18
C TYR A 236 -3.69 -0.92 1.69
N GLU A 237 -3.10 -1.73 0.79
CA GLU A 237 -3.26 -1.58 -0.66
C GLU A 237 -4.52 -2.27 -1.19
N ILE A 238 -5.01 -3.29 -0.48
CA ILE A 238 -6.14 -4.14 -0.89
C ILE A 238 -7.18 -4.24 0.23
N TRP A 239 -8.43 -3.87 -0.05
CA TRP A 239 -9.50 -3.93 0.96
C TRP A 239 -9.91 -5.39 1.24
N ALA A 240 -10.45 -5.64 2.44
CA ALA A 240 -10.82 -6.99 2.89
C ALA A 240 -11.86 -7.69 1.97
N ASP A 241 -12.71 -6.92 1.29
CA ASP A 241 -13.76 -7.42 0.40
C ASP A 241 -13.34 -7.42 -1.09
N TYR A 242 -12.03 -7.46 -1.36
CA TYR A 242 -11.43 -7.20 -2.68
C TYR A 242 -10.70 -8.38 -3.35
#